data_AF-A0A9X9F222-F1
#
_entry.id   AF-A0A9X9F222-F1
#
_cell.length_a   1.000
_cell.length_b   1.000
_cell.length_c   1.000
_cell.angle_alpha   90.00
_cell.angle_beta   90.00
_cell.angle_gamma   90.00
#
_symmetry.space_group_name_H-M   'P 1'
#
loop_
_entity.id
_entity.type
_entity.pdbx_description
1 polymer ?
#
loop_
_entity_poly.entity_id
_entity_poly.type
_entity_poly.pdbx_seq_one_letter_code
_entity_poly.pdbx_strand_id
1 'polypeptide(L)'
;IPSAGGITAYVQMAFNANTSAILGWIMLGSIPIGLPIIALTGAHYIGYVFPISNAEVIGIAAVILITSLLLHIKGIELSSKVSVFVICIISLLIIVAVVVSIPYVKLSSFTPFVPNGWSSVGASSVIIFFSFVGWEMITPLTEEFKRPAKDISISLFLGAICISIMYIAISFVTIGTHSYGDKNQIASLS
;
A
#
# COMPACT_ATOMS: atom_id res chain seq x y z
N ILE A 1 17.75 -22.07 2.49
CA ILE A 1 18.75 -21.28 1.73
C ILE A 1 18.00 -20.12 1.08
N PRO A 2 18.29 -18.85 1.40
CA PRO A 2 17.68 -17.73 0.69
C PRO A 2 18.19 -17.77 -0.76
N SER A 3 17.29 -17.90 -1.72
CA SER A 3 17.62 -17.95 -3.15
C SER A 3 16.94 -16.75 -3.83
N ALA A 4 17.69 -16.08 -4.71
CA ALA A 4 17.26 -14.94 -5.51
C ALA A 4 15.99 -15.20 -6.34
N GLY A 5 15.60 -16.47 -6.55
CA GLY A 5 14.36 -16.82 -7.23
C GLY A 5 13.08 -16.60 -6.42
N GLY A 6 13.17 -16.13 -5.17
CA GLY A 6 11.99 -15.77 -4.37
C GLY A 6 10.96 -16.88 -4.22
N ILE A 7 9.66 -16.54 -4.27
CA ILE A 7 8.56 -17.49 -4.04
C ILE A 7 8.57 -18.64 -5.08
N THR A 8 9.02 -18.38 -6.32
CA THR A 8 9.09 -19.41 -7.36
C THR A 8 10.19 -20.43 -7.08
N ALA A 9 11.32 -20.03 -6.47
CA ALA A 9 12.35 -20.96 -6.01
C ALA A 9 11.86 -21.86 -4.86
N TYR A 10 11.10 -21.31 -3.90
CA TYR A 10 10.51 -22.11 -2.83
C TYR A 10 9.49 -23.12 -3.37
N VAL A 11 8.65 -22.71 -4.32
CA VAL A 11 7.67 -23.60 -4.97
C VAL A 11 8.35 -24.66 -5.83
N GLN A 12 9.47 -24.33 -6.48
CA GLN A 12 10.28 -25.29 -7.23
C GLN A 12 10.86 -26.38 -6.32
N MET A 13 11.34 -25.99 -5.13
CA MET A 13 11.88 -26.93 -4.14
C MET A 13 10.79 -27.80 -3.49
N ALA A 14 9.57 -27.29 -3.34
CA ALA A 14 8.48 -27.99 -2.67
C ALA A 14 7.66 -28.91 -3.58
N PHE A 15 7.41 -28.50 -4.83
CA PHE A 15 6.50 -29.22 -5.74
C PHE A 15 7.23 -29.78 -6.96
N ASN A 16 7.77 -28.92 -7.84
CA ASN A 16 8.59 -29.25 -9.03
C ASN A 16 8.79 -28.01 -9.91
N ALA A 17 9.61 -28.14 -10.96
CA ALA A 17 9.91 -27.09 -11.93
C ALA A 17 8.71 -26.62 -12.77
N ASN A 18 7.71 -27.47 -12.99
CA ASN A 18 6.53 -27.10 -13.78
C ASN A 18 5.61 -26.18 -12.98
N THR A 19 5.40 -26.46 -11.69
CA THR A 19 4.61 -25.60 -10.79
C THR A 19 5.31 -24.26 -10.55
N SER A 20 6.64 -24.22 -10.45
CA SER A 20 7.36 -22.95 -10.33
C SER A 20 7.32 -22.13 -11.62
N ALA A 21 7.34 -22.77 -12.80
CA ALA A 21 7.18 -22.09 -14.07
C ALA A 21 5.78 -21.45 -14.22
N ILE A 22 4.72 -22.16 -13.84
CA ILE A 22 3.35 -21.62 -13.82
C ILE A 22 3.27 -20.40 -12.90
N LEU A 23 3.83 -20.51 -11.68
CA LEU A 23 3.86 -19.38 -10.76
C LEU A 23 4.67 -18.21 -11.32
N GLY A 24 5.82 -18.48 -11.96
CA GLY A 24 6.62 -17.46 -12.64
C GLY A 24 5.82 -16.70 -13.71
N TRP A 25 5.05 -17.42 -14.53
CA TRP A 25 4.16 -16.80 -15.52
C TRP A 25 3.06 -15.95 -14.88
N ILE A 26 2.46 -16.42 -13.78
CA ILE A 26 1.45 -15.66 -13.04
C ILE A 26 2.05 -14.38 -12.45
N MET A 27 3.23 -14.48 -11.83
CA MET A 27 3.90 -13.31 -11.24
C MET A 27 4.32 -12.30 -12.33
N LEU A 28 4.87 -12.79 -13.45
CA LEU A 28 5.18 -11.97 -14.62
C LEU A 28 3.94 -11.27 -15.18
N GLY A 29 2.77 -11.91 -15.16
CA GLY A 29 1.51 -11.30 -15.57
C GLY A 29 0.99 -10.27 -14.55
N SER A 30 1.18 -10.51 -13.25
CA SER A 30 0.63 -9.67 -12.18
C SER A 30 1.39 -8.35 -11.95
N ILE A 31 2.72 -8.37 -12.03
CA ILE A 31 3.57 -7.21 -11.71
C ILE A 31 3.30 -6.02 -12.67
N PRO A 32 3.21 -6.21 -14.00
CA PRO A 32 2.91 -5.13 -14.95
C PRO A 32 1.51 -4.54 -14.78
N ILE A 33 0.57 -5.28 -14.18
CA ILE A 33 -0.79 -4.81 -13.94
C ILE A 33 -0.85 -3.98 -12.65
N GLY A 34 -0.09 -4.37 -11.61
CA GLY A 34 -0.06 -3.66 -10.34
C GLY A 34 0.54 -2.25 -10.42
N LEU A 35 1.63 -2.09 -11.18
CA LEU A 35 2.37 -0.82 -11.27
C LEU A 35 1.50 0.36 -11.80
N PRO A 36 0.74 0.20 -12.92
CA PRO A 36 -0.19 1.22 -13.38
C PRO A 36 -1.30 1.53 -12.38
N ILE A 37 -1.83 0.52 -11.69
CA ILE A 37 -2.89 0.73 -10.69
C ILE A 37 -2.38 1.63 -9.56
N ILE A 38 -1.17 1.38 -9.05
CA ILE A 38 -0.56 2.21 -8.00
C ILE A 38 -0.31 3.63 -8.50
N ALA A 39 0.20 3.80 -9.72
CA ALA A 39 0.45 5.12 -10.30
C ALA A 39 -0.85 5.90 -10.54
N LEU A 40 -1.89 5.25 -11.06
CA LEU A 40 -3.22 5.83 -11.22
C LEU A 40 -3.82 6.22 -9.87
N THR A 41 -3.66 5.37 -8.85
CA THR A 41 -4.11 5.68 -7.48
C THR A 41 -3.41 6.95 -6.96
N GLY A 42 -2.09 7.06 -7.14
CA GLY A 42 -1.32 8.26 -6.80
C GLY A 42 -1.78 9.50 -7.57
N ALA A 43 -2.03 9.37 -8.87
CA ALA A 43 -2.52 10.46 -9.71
C ALA A 43 -3.94 10.90 -9.31
N HIS A 44 -4.80 9.97 -8.91
CA HIS A 44 -6.12 10.28 -8.38
C HIS A 44 -6.06 11.09 -7.07
N TYR A 45 -5.08 10.85 -6.20
CA TYR A 45 -4.88 11.69 -5.01
C TYR A 45 -4.59 13.15 -5.35
N ILE A 46 -3.84 13.41 -6.42
CA ILE A 46 -3.60 14.78 -6.92
C ILE A 46 -4.90 15.40 -7.43
N GLY A 47 -5.77 14.59 -8.05
CA GLY A 47 -7.07 15.04 -8.55
C GLY A 47 -8.12 15.35 -7.50
N TYR A 48 -7.92 14.94 -6.24
CA TYR A 48 -8.73 15.42 -5.11
C TYR A 48 -8.32 16.81 -4.63
N VAL A 49 -7.08 17.24 -4.91
CA VAL A 49 -6.55 18.56 -4.51
C VAL A 49 -6.72 19.58 -5.64
N PHE A 50 -6.59 19.16 -6.89
CA PHE A 50 -6.75 19.98 -8.08
C PHE A 50 -7.86 19.42 -8.97
N PRO A 51 -8.79 20.25 -9.48
CA PRO A 51 -9.83 19.79 -10.40
C PRO A 51 -9.21 19.46 -11.77
N ILE A 52 -8.71 18.23 -11.92
CA ILE A 52 -8.07 17.71 -13.13
C ILE A 52 -9.00 16.74 -13.85
N SER A 53 -8.92 16.72 -15.17
CA SER A 53 -9.66 15.82 -16.04
C SER A 53 -9.10 14.38 -16.01
N ASN A 54 -9.91 13.40 -16.43
CA ASN A 54 -9.48 12.00 -16.51
C ASN A 54 -8.25 11.80 -17.43
N ALA A 55 -8.11 12.62 -18.48
CA ALA A 55 -6.97 12.59 -19.38
C ALA A 55 -5.68 13.06 -18.67
N GLU A 56 -5.79 14.08 -17.82
CA GLU A 56 -4.67 14.60 -17.03
C GLU A 56 -4.23 13.62 -15.92
N VAL A 57 -5.17 12.92 -15.29
CA VAL A 57 -4.85 11.83 -14.33
C VAL A 57 -3.97 10.76 -14.99
N ILE A 58 -4.32 10.33 -16.20
CA ILE A 58 -3.54 9.34 -16.96
C ILE A 58 -2.16 9.90 -17.31
N GLY A 59 -2.08 11.17 -17.71
CA GLY A 59 -0.81 11.86 -18.00
C GLY A 59 0.11 11.91 -16.78
N ILE A 60 -0.43 12.27 -15.61
CA ILE A 60 0.31 12.32 -14.34
C ILE A 60 0.78 10.91 -13.94
N ALA A 61 -0.07 9.90 -14.05
CA ALA A 61 0.30 8.51 -13.77
C ALA A 61 1.47 8.03 -14.66
N ALA A 62 1.44 8.37 -15.95
CA ALA A 62 2.53 8.07 -16.88
C ALA A 62 3.84 8.78 -16.47
N VAL A 63 3.78 10.05 -16.05
CA VAL A 63 4.94 10.80 -15.56
C VAL A 63 5.51 10.18 -14.28
N ILE A 64 4.65 9.76 -13.33
CA ILE A 64 5.05 9.06 -12.11
C ILE A 64 5.81 7.76 -12.45
N LEU A 65 5.26 6.95 -13.38
CA LEU A 65 5.90 5.70 -13.80
C LEU A 65 7.24 5.93 -14.49
N ILE A 66 7.31 6.87 -15.44
CA ILE A 66 8.55 7.19 -16.15
C ILE A 66 9.60 7.71 -15.19
N THR A 67 9.23 8.60 -14.26
CA THR A 67 10.16 9.15 -13.27
C THR A 67 10.66 8.06 -12.32
N SER A 68 9.77 7.18 -11.85
CA SER A 68 10.14 6.03 -11.02
C SER A 68 11.11 5.10 -11.74
N LEU A 69 10.84 4.80 -13.02
CA LEU A 69 11.72 3.97 -13.85
C LEU A 69 13.10 4.62 -14.04
N LEU A 70 13.15 5.92 -14.32
CA LEU A 70 14.41 6.66 -14.49
C LEU A 70 15.23 6.73 -13.20
N LEU A 71 14.57 6.91 -12.05
CA LEU A 71 15.22 6.87 -10.73
C LEU A 71 15.78 5.46 -10.46
N HIS A 72 15.03 4.43 -10.83
CA HIS A 72 15.45 3.05 -10.65
C HIS A 72 16.70 2.72 -11.49
N ILE A 73 16.77 3.20 -12.74
CA ILE A 73 17.93 3.02 -13.63
C ILE A 73 19.17 3.76 -13.11
N LYS A 74 19.01 4.90 -12.42
CA LYS A 74 20.13 5.69 -11.89
C LYS A 74 20.76 5.12 -10.61
N GLY A 75 20.17 4.08 -10.02
CA GLY A 75 20.77 3.35 -8.90
C GLY A 75 19.80 3.14 -7.74
N ILE A 76 19.82 1.91 -7.23
CA ILE A 76 18.92 1.45 -6.16
C ILE A 76 19.12 2.21 -4.83
N GLU A 77 20.33 2.68 -4.53
CA GLU A 77 20.59 3.44 -3.31
C GLU A 77 19.81 4.77 -3.24
N LEU A 78 19.65 5.45 -4.38
CA LEU A 78 18.89 6.70 -4.44
C LEU A 78 17.39 6.41 -4.34
N SER A 79 16.91 5.39 -5.06
CA SER A 79 15.51 4.94 -5.02
C SER A 79 15.07 4.54 -3.61
N SER A 80 15.92 3.81 -2.88
CA SER A 80 15.67 3.40 -1.50
C SER A 80 15.62 4.57 -0.53
N LYS A 81 16.49 5.58 -0.68
CA LYS A 81 16.45 6.81 0.14
C LYS A 81 15.17 7.61 -0.09
N VAL A 82 14.76 7.78 -1.35
CA VAL A 82 13.52 8.48 -1.71
C VAL A 82 12.31 7.72 -1.17
N SER A 83 12.29 6.40 -1.28
CA SER A 83 11.19 5.55 -0.77
C SER A 83 11.05 5.69 0.75
N VAL A 84 12.16 5.60 1.50
CA VAL A 84 12.15 5.80 2.96
C VAL A 84 11.65 7.20 3.32
N PHE A 85 12.09 8.23 2.59
CA PHE A 85 11.65 9.60 2.81
C PHE A 85 10.13 9.76 2.62
N VAL A 86 9.58 9.21 1.53
CA VAL A 86 8.13 9.23 1.27
C VAL A 86 7.36 8.48 2.35
N ILE A 87 7.83 7.31 2.76
CA ILE A 87 7.21 6.52 3.85
C ILE A 87 7.21 7.30 5.17
N CYS A 88 8.32 7.96 5.51
CA CYS A 88 8.40 8.80 6.70
C CYS A 88 7.40 9.96 6.65
N ILE A 89 7.27 10.64 5.50
CA ILE A 89 6.28 11.71 5.33
C ILE A 89 4.86 11.19 5.49
N ILE A 90 4.48 10.12 4.79
CA ILE A 90 3.13 9.55 4.88
C ILE A 90 2.84 9.12 6.31
N SER A 91 3.80 8.50 6.97
CA SER A 91 3.65 8.08 8.38
C SER A 91 3.47 9.26 9.32
N LEU A 92 4.25 10.33 9.12
CA LEU A 92 4.11 11.57 9.87
C LEU A 92 2.72 12.17 9.66
N LEU A 93 2.23 12.25 8.43
CA LEU A 93 0.89 12.77 8.12
C LEU A 93 -0.20 11.96 8.82
N ILE A 94 -0.09 10.62 8.83
CA ILE A 94 -1.04 9.75 9.54
C ILE A 94 -1.00 10.02 11.05
N ILE A 95 0.19 10.10 11.64
CA ILE A 95 0.34 10.37 13.08
C ILE A 95 -0.26 11.74 13.43
N VAL A 96 0.04 12.77 12.65
CA VAL A 96 -0.52 14.12 12.87
C VAL A 96 -2.04 14.09 12.73
N ALA A 97 -2.58 13.46 11.69
CA ALA A 97 -4.01 13.33 11.49
C ALA A 97 -4.70 12.63 12.66
N VAL A 98 -4.09 11.55 13.17
CA VAL A 98 -4.60 10.83 14.35
C VAL A 98 -4.61 11.75 15.57
N VAL A 99 -3.49 12.40 15.90
CA VAL A 99 -3.34 13.26 17.08
C VAL A 99 -4.30 14.44 17.06
N VAL A 100 -4.41 15.13 15.91
CA VAL A 100 -5.29 16.29 15.73
C VAL A 100 -6.77 15.90 15.87
N SER A 101 -7.11 14.67 15.50
CA SER A 101 -8.50 14.22 15.48
C SER A 101 -9.00 13.66 16.82
N ILE A 102 -8.11 13.26 17.73
CA ILE A 102 -8.46 12.77 19.09
C ILE A 102 -9.54 13.61 19.79
N PRO A 103 -9.44 14.96 19.87
CA PRO A 103 -10.45 15.77 20.55
C PRO A 103 -11.82 15.78 19.86
N TYR A 104 -11.89 15.41 18.58
CA TYR A 104 -13.13 15.35 17.80
C TYR A 104 -13.78 13.96 17.81
N VAL A 105 -13.13 12.96 18.42
CA VAL A 105 -13.67 11.59 18.50
C VAL A 105 -14.85 11.53 19.45
N LYS A 106 -16.01 11.11 18.94
CA LYS A 106 -17.21 10.84 19.75
C LYS A 106 -17.41 9.33 19.88
N LEU A 107 -17.50 8.84 21.12
CA LEU A 107 -17.77 7.42 21.41
C LEU A 107 -19.13 6.96 20.86
N SER A 108 -20.09 7.86 20.72
CA SER A 108 -21.40 7.59 20.09
C SER A 108 -21.28 7.21 18.61
N SER A 109 -20.18 7.56 17.95
CA SER A 109 -19.94 7.26 16.53
C SER A 109 -19.68 5.79 16.24
N PHE A 110 -19.31 5.02 17.27
CA PHE A 110 -19.13 3.58 17.17
C PHE A 110 -20.45 2.79 17.28
N THR A 111 -21.57 3.47 17.50
CA THR A 111 -22.90 2.85 17.60
C THR A 111 -23.83 3.37 16.51
N PRO A 112 -24.38 2.50 15.64
CA PRO A 112 -24.16 1.05 15.56
C PRO A 112 -22.80 0.70 14.94
N PHE A 113 -22.11 -0.32 15.48
CA PHE A 113 -20.78 -0.74 15.02
C PHE A 113 -20.77 -1.32 13.60
N VAL A 114 -21.88 -1.94 13.20
CA VAL A 114 -22.05 -2.55 11.87
C VAL A 114 -23.30 -1.99 11.19
N PRO A 115 -23.30 -0.72 10.75
CA PRO A 115 -24.48 -0.07 10.19
C PRO A 115 -24.93 -0.72 8.87
N ASN A 116 -23.97 -1.21 8.06
CA ASN A 116 -24.22 -1.80 6.74
C ASN A 116 -24.29 -3.34 6.77
N GLY A 117 -24.40 -3.95 7.96
CA GLY A 117 -24.42 -5.40 8.15
C GLY A 117 -23.07 -6.11 7.91
N TRP A 118 -22.98 -7.36 8.36
CA TRP A 118 -21.77 -8.18 8.29
C TRP A 118 -21.32 -8.50 6.85
N SER A 119 -22.23 -8.45 5.88
CA SER A 119 -21.90 -8.59 4.46
C SER A 119 -20.97 -7.48 3.97
N SER A 120 -21.18 -6.23 4.42
CA SER A 120 -20.30 -5.11 4.07
C SER A 120 -18.89 -5.24 4.65
N VAL A 121 -18.77 -5.87 5.83
CA VAL A 121 -17.48 -6.17 6.48
C VAL A 121 -16.70 -7.16 5.62
N GLY A 122 -17.38 -8.22 5.12
CA GLY A 122 -16.78 -9.19 4.20
C GLY A 122 -16.29 -8.53 2.91
N ALA A 123 -17.11 -7.70 2.28
CA ALA A 123 -16.72 -6.99 1.06
C ALA A 123 -15.52 -6.04 1.29
N SER A 124 -15.51 -5.31 2.41
CA SER A 124 -14.41 -4.40 2.76
C SER A 124 -13.12 -5.15 3.07
N SER A 125 -13.20 -6.34 3.68
CA SER A 125 -12.05 -7.20 3.97
C SER A 125 -11.29 -7.57 2.69
N VAL A 126 -12.00 -7.85 1.58
CA VAL A 126 -11.37 -8.16 0.28
C VAL A 126 -10.58 -6.96 -0.25
N ILE A 127 -11.11 -5.74 -0.11
CA ILE A 127 -10.41 -4.51 -0.53
C ILE A 127 -9.17 -4.27 0.34
N ILE A 128 -9.28 -4.49 1.64
CA ILE A 128 -8.15 -4.36 2.58
C ILE A 128 -7.08 -5.43 2.26
N PHE A 129 -7.49 -6.66 1.93
CA PHE A 129 -6.58 -7.73 1.54
C PHE A 129 -5.73 -7.33 0.31
N PHE A 130 -6.33 -6.63 -0.66
CA PHE A 130 -5.60 -6.08 -1.79
C PHE A 130 -4.49 -5.09 -1.37
N SER A 131 -4.67 -4.36 -0.26
CA SER A 131 -3.66 -3.44 0.26
C SER A 131 -2.45 -4.15 0.89
N PHE A 132 -2.56 -5.44 1.20
CA PHE A 132 -1.46 -6.28 1.69
C PHE A 132 -0.70 -7.00 0.56
N VAL A 133 -1.16 -6.88 -0.69
CA VAL A 133 -0.43 -7.37 -1.87
C VAL A 133 0.82 -6.52 -2.06
N GLY A 134 1.99 -7.16 -2.16
CA GLY A 134 3.29 -6.48 -2.27
C GLY A 134 4.36 -6.99 -1.32
N TRP A 135 3.99 -7.77 -0.29
CA TRP A 135 4.96 -8.44 0.59
C TRP A 135 5.89 -9.40 -0.17
N GLU A 136 5.43 -9.94 -1.30
CA GLU A 136 6.22 -10.79 -2.20
C GLU A 136 7.44 -10.09 -2.83
N MET A 137 7.38 -8.75 -2.95
CA MET A 137 8.44 -7.93 -3.54
C MET A 137 9.68 -7.80 -2.65
N ILE A 138 9.66 -8.37 -1.44
CA ILE A 138 10.83 -8.44 -0.55
C ILE A 138 11.87 -9.45 -1.08
N THR A 139 11.42 -10.45 -1.85
CA THR A 139 12.30 -11.55 -2.28
C THR A 139 13.38 -11.15 -3.30
N PRO A 140 13.12 -10.32 -4.33
CA PRO A 140 14.17 -9.85 -5.23
C PRO A 140 15.20 -8.95 -4.53
N LEU A 141 14.79 -8.25 -3.46
CA LEU A 141 15.66 -7.38 -2.67
C LEU A 141 16.59 -8.15 -1.72
N THR A 142 16.42 -9.47 -1.60
CA THR A 142 17.24 -10.32 -0.71
C THR A 142 18.74 -10.21 -0.97
N GLU A 143 19.15 -9.98 -2.22
CA GLU A 143 20.56 -9.86 -2.63
C GLU A 143 21.22 -8.58 -2.09
N GLU A 144 20.44 -7.58 -1.68
CA GLU A 144 20.94 -6.30 -1.17
C GLU A 144 21.08 -6.27 0.36
N PHE A 145 20.51 -7.26 1.06
CA PHE A 145 20.60 -7.33 2.51
C PHE A 145 21.95 -7.87 2.97
N LYS A 146 22.55 -7.23 3.98
CA LYS A 146 23.79 -7.71 4.62
C LYS A 146 23.57 -9.06 5.33
N ARG A 147 22.38 -9.29 5.91
CA ARG A 147 22.03 -10.54 6.61
C ARG A 147 20.62 -11.01 6.24
N PRO A 148 20.40 -11.52 5.01
CA PRO A 148 19.06 -11.77 4.47
C PRO A 148 18.20 -12.67 5.38
N ALA A 149 18.78 -13.74 5.95
CA ALA A 149 18.04 -14.68 6.79
C ALA A 149 17.43 -14.06 8.07
N LYS A 150 18.02 -12.98 8.62
CA LYS A 150 17.50 -12.30 9.82
C LYS A 150 16.77 -11.01 9.45
N ASP A 151 17.37 -10.22 8.56
CA ASP A 151 16.87 -8.89 8.22
C ASP A 151 15.50 -8.97 7.52
N ILE A 152 15.26 -9.99 6.68
CA ILE A 152 13.97 -10.18 6.01
C ILE A 152 12.88 -10.50 7.02
N SER A 153 13.11 -11.47 7.91
CA SER A 153 12.11 -11.88 8.88
C SER A 153 11.79 -10.76 9.88
N ILE A 154 12.81 -10.03 10.34
CA ILE A 154 12.63 -8.91 11.26
C ILE A 154 11.90 -7.76 10.57
N SER A 155 12.30 -7.39 9.35
CA SER A 155 11.69 -6.29 8.60
C SER A 155 10.23 -6.59 8.25
N LEU A 156 9.92 -7.83 7.87
CA LEU A 156 8.55 -8.26 7.60
C LEU A 156 7.68 -8.17 8.86
N PHE A 157 8.17 -8.67 9.99
CA PHE A 157 7.41 -8.66 11.25
C PHE A 157 7.21 -7.25 11.81
N LEU A 158 8.28 -6.45 11.87
CA LEU A 158 8.21 -5.05 12.34
C LEU A 158 7.37 -4.19 11.39
N GLY A 159 7.51 -4.38 10.08
CA GLY A 159 6.72 -3.67 9.08
C GLY A 159 5.24 -3.99 9.20
N ALA A 160 4.88 -5.28 9.31
CA ALA A 160 3.50 -5.71 9.48
C ALA A 160 2.87 -5.14 10.76
N ILE A 161 3.59 -5.18 11.89
CA ILE A 161 3.12 -4.59 13.16
C ILE A 161 2.94 -3.08 13.02
N CYS A 162 3.94 -2.37 12.48
CA CYS A 162 3.89 -0.93 12.32
C CYS A 162 2.68 -0.49 11.48
N ILE A 163 2.50 -1.10 10.30
CA ILE A 163 1.38 -0.82 9.40
C ILE A 163 0.06 -1.16 10.09
N SER A 164 -0.03 -2.30 10.80
CA SER A 164 -1.25 -2.69 11.51
C SER A 164 -1.65 -1.65 12.56
N ILE A 165 -0.70 -1.14 13.35
CA ILE A 165 -0.95 -0.09 14.35
C ILE A 165 -1.45 1.19 13.69
N MET A 166 -0.78 1.62 12.61
CA MET A 166 -1.17 2.83 11.89
C MET A 166 -2.57 2.69 11.28
N TYR A 167 -2.90 1.52 10.72
CA TYR A 167 -4.20 1.24 10.11
C TYR A 167 -5.34 1.25 11.16
N ILE A 168 -5.10 0.66 12.32
CA ILE A 168 -6.05 0.68 13.44
C ILE A 168 -6.24 2.12 13.95
N ALA A 169 -5.14 2.87 14.12
CA ALA A 169 -5.18 4.24 14.62
C ALA A 169 -5.96 5.17 13.69
N ILE A 170 -5.69 5.12 12.38
CA ILE A 170 -6.42 5.94 11.41
C ILE A 170 -7.89 5.50 11.32
N SER A 171 -8.18 4.20 11.31
CA SER A 171 -9.55 3.70 11.27
C SER A 171 -10.37 4.14 12.48
N PHE A 172 -9.79 4.04 13.68
CA PHE A 172 -10.42 4.49 14.93
C PHE A 172 -10.80 5.98 14.85
N VAL A 173 -9.87 6.80 14.39
CA VAL A 173 -10.08 8.24 14.24
C VAL A 173 -11.11 8.55 13.16
N THR A 174 -11.04 7.92 11.99
CA THR A 174 -12.00 8.13 10.89
C THR A 174 -13.44 7.79 11.30
N ILE A 175 -13.63 6.70 12.05
CA ILE A 175 -14.95 6.32 12.59
C ILE A 175 -15.36 7.31 13.68
N GLY A 176 -14.44 7.62 14.61
CA GLY A 176 -14.70 8.50 15.74
C GLY A 176 -15.09 9.93 15.37
N THR A 177 -14.62 10.43 14.23
CA THR A 177 -14.94 11.78 13.72
C THR A 177 -16.13 11.81 12.76
N HIS A 178 -16.74 10.66 12.42
CA HIS A 178 -17.70 10.55 11.31
C HIS A 178 -17.17 11.10 9.97
N SER A 179 -15.86 11.07 9.76
CA SER A 179 -15.26 11.57 8.51
C SER A 179 -15.56 10.67 7.29
N TYR A 180 -16.22 9.53 7.50
CA TYR A 180 -16.64 8.61 6.44
C TYR A 180 -18.12 8.82 6.10
N GLY A 181 -18.43 9.00 4.80
CA GLY A 181 -19.79 8.84 4.29
C GLY A 181 -20.57 10.11 3.95
N ASP A 182 -20.04 11.32 4.16
CA ASP A 182 -20.73 12.54 3.73
C ASP A 182 -20.14 13.12 2.44
N LYS A 183 -20.81 12.83 1.31
CA LYS A 183 -20.53 13.47 0.02
C LYS A 183 -20.89 14.97 0.02
N ASN A 184 -21.57 15.48 1.06
CA ASN A 184 -22.06 16.86 1.09
C ASN A 184 -21.11 17.86 1.78
N GLN A 185 -20.18 17.45 2.64
CA GLN A 185 -19.24 18.39 3.25
C GLN A 185 -18.23 18.98 2.26
N ILE A 186 -17.81 18.21 1.26
CA ILE A 186 -16.94 18.70 0.18
C ILE A 186 -17.63 19.72 -0.75
N ALA A 187 -18.97 19.71 -0.80
CA ALA A 187 -19.78 20.65 -1.57
C ALA A 187 -20.18 21.91 -0.79
N SER A 188 -19.90 21.97 0.52
CA SER A 188 -20.25 23.13 1.37
C SER A 188 -19.15 24.19 1.46
N LEU A 189 -18.01 23.96 0.79
CA LEU A 189 -16.89 24.90 0.71
C LEU A 189 -16.63 25.40 -0.73
N SER A 190 -17.57 25.21 -1.65
CA SER A 190 -17.58 25.81 -3.00
C SER A 190 -18.77 26.72 -3.21
#